data_AF-A0A645FEN2-F1
#
_entry.id   AF-A0A645FEN2-F1
#
_cell.length_a   1.000
_cell.length_b   1.000
_cell.length_c   1.000
_cell.angle_alpha   90.00
_cell.angle_beta   90.00
_cell.angle_gamma   90.00
#
_symmetry.space_group_name_H-M   'P 1'
#
loop_
_entity.id
_entity.type
_entity.pdbx_description
1 polymer ?
#
loop_
_entity_poly.entity_id
_entity_poly.type
_entity_poly.pdbx_seq_one_letter_code
_entity_poly.pdbx_strand_id
1 'polypeptide(L)'
;MTRRQAIWNIILPQALRRAIPGCSNEMIYLIKYSSLAYMLTYIELTGAGKIVAARSFRYTLVFTVVGIMYLIMVSFASWLLSLLEKKLYIPGWSQHR
;
A
#
# COMPACT_ATOMS: atom_id res chain seq x y z
N MET A 1 -25.49 6.82 29.06
CA MET A 1 -24.26 6.16 28.58
C MET A 1 -23.06 6.97 29.06
N THR A 2 -22.03 6.34 29.62
CA THR A 2 -20.79 7.05 29.99
C THR A 2 -19.97 7.40 28.74
N ARG A 3 -19.16 8.47 28.79
CA ARG A 3 -18.33 8.91 27.67
C ARG A 3 -17.43 7.79 27.13
N ARG A 4 -16.88 6.95 28.02
CA ARG A 4 -16.08 5.78 27.64
C ARG A 4 -16.91 4.72 26.90
N GLN A 5 -18.11 4.40 27.38
CA GLN A 5 -19.01 3.45 26.70
C GLN A 5 -19.41 3.95 25.30
N ALA A 6 -19.66 5.25 25.14
CA ALA A 6 -19.97 5.83 23.83
C ALA A 6 -18.77 5.72 22.86
N ILE A 7 -17.54 5.98 23.32
CA ILE A 7 -16.35 5.86 22.49
C ILE A 7 -16.16 4.41 22.01
N TRP A 8 -16.18 3.44 22.93
CA TRP A 8 -15.89 2.03 22.59
C TRP A 8 -16.96 1.38 21.74
N ASN A 9 -18.24 1.64 22.02
CA ASN A 9 -19.34 0.89 21.38
C ASN A 9 -19.86 1.57 20.11
N ILE A 10 -19.68 2.88 19.97
CA ILE A 10 -20.25 3.68 18.88
C ILE A 10 -19.15 4.30 18.02
N ILE A 11 -18.33 5.19 18.61
CA ILE A 11 -17.43 6.04 17.84
C ILE A 11 -16.29 5.23 17.23
N LEU A 12 -15.60 4.40 18.02
CA LEU A 12 -14.45 3.61 17.57
C LEU A 12 -14.80 2.65 16.42
N PRO A 13 -15.85 1.80 16.51
CA PRO A 13 -16.17 0.90 15.41
C PRO A 13 -16.67 1.64 14.16
N GLN A 14 -17.24 2.84 14.28
CA GLN A 14 -17.60 3.67 13.11
C GLN A 14 -16.37 4.33 12.49
N ALA A 15 -15.49 4.91 13.31
CA ALA A 15 -14.26 5.55 12.87
C ALA A 15 -13.32 4.55 12.19
N LEU A 16 -13.17 3.34 12.73
CA LEU A 16 -12.34 2.29 12.14
C LEU A 16 -12.85 1.90 10.75
N ARG A 17 -14.16 1.68 10.60
CA ARG A 17 -14.79 1.38 9.30
C ARG A 17 -14.60 2.51 8.29
N ARG A 18 -14.54 3.77 8.74
CA ARG A 18 -14.27 4.94 7.88
C ARG A 18 -12.79 5.08 7.52
N ALA A 19 -11.88 4.68 8.41
CA ALA A 19 -10.44 4.81 8.21
C ALA A 19 -9.87 3.71 7.28
N ILE A 20 -10.47 2.52 7.27
CA ILE A 20 -9.97 1.36 6.50
C ILE A 20 -9.70 1.64 5.02
N PRO A 21 -10.61 2.28 4.24
CA PRO A 21 -10.32 2.59 2.84
C PRO A 21 -9.13 3.55 2.66
N GLY A 22 -9.02 4.57 3.52
CA GLY A 22 -7.90 5.50 3.51
C GLY A 22 -6.58 4.82 3.85
N CYS A 23 -6.56 3.98 4.89
CA CYS A 23 -5.39 3.20 5.26
C CYS A 23 -4.96 2.22 4.16
N SER A 24 -5.92 1.61 3.46
CA SER A 24 -5.64 0.68 2.35
C SER A 24 -4.93 1.40 1.20
N ASN A 25 -5.37 2.60 0.85
CA ASN A 25 -4.69 3.42 -0.15
C ASN A 25 -3.29 3.83 0.28
N GLU A 26 -3.13 4.24 1.55
CA GLU A 26 -1.82 4.61 2.11
C GLU A 26 -0.84 3.42 2.09
N MET A 27 -1.32 2.20 2.37
CA MET A 27 -0.50 1.00 2.30
C MET A 27 0.06 0.75 0.89
N ILE A 28 -0.73 1.03 -0.15
CA ILE A 28 -0.27 0.94 -1.55
C ILE A 28 0.79 2.01 -1.85
N TYR A 29 0.63 3.23 -1.32
CA TYR A 29 1.63 4.28 -1.49
C TYR A 29 2.94 3.97 -0.78
N LEU A 30 2.88 3.41 0.43
CA LEU A 30 4.08 3.02 1.19
C LEU A 30 4.96 2.03 0.41
N ILE A 31 4.36 1.10 -0.33
CA ILE A 31 5.11 0.19 -1.21
C ILE A 31 5.91 0.98 -2.25
N LYS A 32 5.31 1.99 -2.88
CA LYS A 32 5.99 2.81 -3.89
C LYS A 32 7.03 3.72 -3.27
N TYR A 33 6.70 4.39 -2.17
CA TYR A 33 7.62 5.29 -1.47
C TYR A 33 8.83 4.56 -0.88
N SER A 34 8.71 3.27 -0.55
CA SER A 34 9.85 2.46 -0.12
C SER A 34 10.97 2.41 -1.17
N SER A 35 10.69 2.59 -2.47
CA SER A 35 11.72 2.62 -3.51
C SER A 35 12.71 3.78 -3.34
N LEU A 36 12.28 4.87 -2.68
CA LEU A 36 13.14 6.01 -2.37
C LEU A 36 14.08 5.74 -1.20
N ALA A 37 13.81 4.72 -0.38
CA ALA A 37 14.66 4.37 0.76
C ALA A 37 16.09 4.00 0.33
N TYR A 38 16.27 3.54 -0.92
CA TYR A 38 17.60 3.30 -1.46
C TYR A 38 18.48 4.56 -1.54
N MET A 39 17.88 5.74 -1.70
CA MET A 39 18.63 6.99 -1.62
C MET A 39 19.26 7.20 -0.23
N LEU A 40 18.63 6.65 0.81
CA LEU A 40 19.14 6.62 2.19
C LEU A 40 19.98 5.37 2.47
N THR A 41 20.64 4.82 1.45
CA THR A 41 21.53 3.65 1.50
C THR A 41 20.89 2.34 1.99
N TYR A 42 19.57 2.29 2.13
CA TYR A 42 18.86 1.05 2.45
C TYR A 42 18.74 0.15 1.20
N ILE A 43 19.15 -1.12 1.31
CA ILE A 43 19.04 -2.06 0.19
C ILE A 43 17.64 -2.66 0.18
N GLU A 44 16.77 -2.07 -0.62
CA GLU A 44 15.48 -2.65 -1.00
C GLU A 44 15.50 -3.09 -2.48
N LEU A 45 14.34 -3.32 -3.10
CA LEU A 45 14.22 -3.81 -4.48
C LEU A 45 14.90 -2.90 -5.52
N THR A 46 14.73 -1.57 -5.45
CA THR A 46 15.42 -0.63 -6.35
C THR A 46 16.92 -0.64 -6.11
N GLY A 47 17.34 -0.71 -4.85
CA GLY A 47 18.74 -0.86 -4.48
C GLY A 47 19.39 -2.13 -5.02
N ALA A 48 18.72 -3.28 -4.86
CA ALA A 48 19.16 -4.56 -5.41
C ALA A 48 19.23 -4.49 -6.94
N GLY A 49 18.23 -3.88 -7.59
CA GLY A 49 18.23 -3.60 -9.02
C GLY A 49 19.45 -2.79 -9.46
N LYS A 50 19.79 -1.71 -8.75
CA LYS A 50 20.98 -0.91 -9.08
C LYS A 50 22.28 -1.69 -8.93
N ILE A 51 22.41 -2.58 -7.94
CA ILE A 51 23.60 -3.44 -7.78
C ILE A 51 23.74 -4.37 -8.99
N VAL A 52 22.65 -5.02 -9.41
CA VAL A 52 22.66 -5.90 -10.59
C VAL A 52 22.93 -5.11 -11.87
N ALA A 53 22.35 -3.93 -12.01
CA ALA A 53 22.58 -3.03 -13.14
C ALA A 53 24.04 -2.57 -13.22
N ALA A 54 24.66 -2.25 -12.10
CA ALA A 54 26.07 -1.87 -12.03
C ALA A 54 27.01 -3.02 -12.39
N ARG A 55 26.66 -4.26 -12.01
CA ARG A 55 27.46 -5.45 -12.36
C ARG A 55 27.31 -5.86 -13.83
N SER A 56 26.11 -5.69 -14.39
CA SER A 56 25.79 -6.12 -15.76
C SER A 56 25.93 -5.01 -16.81
N PHE A 57 26.08 -3.76 -16.39
CA PHE A 57 26.02 -2.55 -17.23
C PHE A 57 24.71 -2.39 -18.04
N ARG A 58 23.63 -3.09 -17.66
CA ARG A 58 22.34 -3.08 -18.36
C ARG A 58 21.25 -2.36 -17.58
N TYR A 59 21.45 -1.07 -17.31
CA TYR A 59 20.55 -0.26 -16.48
C TYR A 59 19.10 -0.25 -16.94
N THR A 60 18.85 0.01 -18.24
CA THR A 60 17.48 0.07 -18.77
C THR A 60 16.73 -1.23 -18.55
N LEU A 61 17.31 -2.37 -18.95
CA LEU A 61 16.66 -3.68 -18.84
C LEU A 61 16.38 -4.02 -17.37
N VAL A 62 17.38 -3.84 -16.49
CA VAL A 62 17.23 -4.16 -15.07
C VAL A 62 16.16 -3.29 -14.41
N PHE A 63 16.15 -1.97 -14.66
CA PHE A 63 15.13 -1.10 -14.09
C PHE A 63 13.73 -1.31 -14.70
N THR A 64 13.62 -1.72 -15.96
CA THR A 64 12.34 -2.15 -16.53
C THR A 64 11.78 -3.36 -15.78
N VAL A 65 12.63 -4.37 -15.50
CA VAL A 65 12.22 -5.55 -14.71
C VAL A 65 11.82 -5.16 -13.29
N VAL A 66 12.60 -4.31 -12.62
CA VAL A 66 12.26 -3.76 -11.30
C VAL A 66 10.92 -3.04 -11.32
N GLY A 67 10.65 -2.21 -12.33
CA GLY A 67 9.36 -1.54 -12.52
C GLY A 67 8.20 -2.51 -12.69
N ILE A 68 8.38 -3.58 -13.46
CA ILE A 68 7.38 -4.65 -13.59
C ILE A 68 7.14 -5.35 -12.25
N MET A 69 8.19 -5.63 -11.47
CA MET A 69 8.05 -6.22 -10.14
C MET A 69 7.25 -5.32 -9.19
N TYR A 70 7.51 -4.01 -9.17
CA TYR A 70 6.69 -3.07 -8.41
C TYR A 70 5.24 -3.04 -8.87
N LEU A 71 4.99 -3.09 -10.17
CA LEU A 71 3.64 -3.11 -10.72
C LEU A 71 2.90 -4.38 -10.27
N ILE A 72 3.54 -5.55 -10.34
CA ILE A 72 2.97 -6.81 -9.83
C ILE A 72 2.67 -6.69 -8.34
N MET A 73 3.61 -6.17 -7.54
CA MET A 73 3.44 -6.03 -6.10
C MET A 73 2.30 -5.08 -5.74
N VAL A 74 2.20 -3.92 -6.40
CA VAL A 74 1.13 -2.94 -6.21
C VAL A 74 -0.22 -3.50 -6.65
N SER A 75 -0.29 -4.15 -7.81
CA SER A 75 -1.52 -4.79 -8.28
C SER A 75 -1.98 -5.90 -7.35
N PHE A 76 -1.06 -6.73 -6.85
CA PHE A 76 -1.35 -7.79 -5.89
C PHE A 76 -1.85 -7.23 -4.55
N ALA A 77 -1.16 -6.22 -4.00
CA ALA A 77 -1.57 -5.55 -2.77
C ALA A 77 -2.93 -4.87 -2.92
N SER A 78 -3.15 -4.17 -4.03
CA SER A 78 -4.44 -3.53 -4.35
C SER A 78 -5.56 -4.55 -4.46
N TRP A 79 -5.31 -5.70 -5.11
CA TRP A 79 -6.29 -6.78 -5.19
C TRP A 79 -6.62 -7.33 -3.81
N LEU A 80 -5.62 -7.65 -2.98
CA LEU A 80 -5.82 -8.16 -1.61
C LEU A 80 -6.59 -7.17 -0.74
N LEU A 81 -6.24 -5.88 -0.79
CA LEU A 81 -6.93 -4.83 -0.05
C LEU A 81 -8.37 -4.64 -0.54
N SER A 82 -8.62 -4.75 -1.85
CA SER A 82 -9.99 -4.69 -2.39
C SER A 82 -10.88 -5.83 -1.87
N LEU A 83 -10.32 -7.01 -1.59
CA LEU A 83 -11.06 -8.12 -0.98
C LEU A 83 -11.40 -7.82 0.48
N LEU A 84 -10.47 -7.23 1.22
CA LEU A 84 -10.69 -6.80 2.60
C LEU A 84 -11.72 -5.69 2.70
N GLU A 85 -11.63 -4.70 1.80
CA GLU A 85 -12.60 -3.61 1.70
C GLU A 85 -14.00 -4.15 1.40
N LYS A 86 -14.15 -5.07 0.43
CA LYS A 86 -15.45 -5.69 0.12
C LYS A 86 -16.09 -6.39 1.32
N LYS A 87 -15.30 -7.03 2.19
CA LYS A 87 -15.80 -7.69 3.39
C LYS A 87 -16.26 -6.70 4.48
N LEU A 88 -15.66 -5.51 4.50
CA LEU A 88 -15.92 -4.46 5.48
C LEU A 88 -16.86 -3.36 4.93
N TYR A 89 -17.22 -3.46 3.65
CA TYR A 89 -18.07 -2.52 2.94
C TYR A 89 -19.50 -2.58 3.48
N ILE A 90 -20.02 -1.42 3.89
CA ILE A 90 -21.40 -1.26 4.32
C ILE A 90 -22.17 -0.65 3.14
N PRO A 91 -23.24 -1.32 2.64
CA PRO A 91 -24.04 -0.77 1.56
C PRO A 91 -24.69 0.56 1.96
N GLY A 92 -24.50 1.61 1.15
CA GLY A 92 -25.16 2.91 1.31
C GLY A 92 -24.24 4.13 1.48
N TRP A 93 -22.91 3.96 1.56
CA TRP A 93 -21.97 5.09 1.63
C TRP A 93 -20.97 5.08 0.47
N SER A 94 -21.11 6.12 -0.38
CA SER A 94 -20.25 6.55 -1.50
C SER A 94 -19.94 5.52 -2.59
N GLN A 95 -20.87 5.41 -3.54
CA GLN A 95 -20.56 5.06 -4.92
C GLN A 95 -20.31 6.35 -5.71
N HIS A 96 -19.12 6.91 -5.57
CA HIS A 96 -18.58 7.87 -6.53
C HIS A 96 -17.16 7.40 -6.85
N ARG A 97 -17.11 6.51 -7.85
CA ARG A 97 -15.89 6.24 -8.60
C ARG A 97 -15.56 7.45 -9.46
#